data_AF-A0A552F0R1-F1
#
_entry.id   AF-A0A552F0R1-F1
#
_cell.length_a   1.000
_cell.length_b   1.000
_cell.length_c   1.000
_cell.angle_alpha   90.00
_cell.angle_beta   90.00
_cell.angle_gamma   90.00
#
_symmetry.space_group_name_H-M   'P 1'
#
loop_
_entity.id
_entity.type
_entity.pdbx_description
1 polymer ?
#
loop_
_entity_poly.entity_id
_entity_poly.type
_entity_poly.pdbx_seq_one_letter_code
_entity_poly.pdbx_strand_id
1 'polypeptide(L)' 'MDSQDIARYIEETNGISKPWLLVQLRLKKLQERRASLSQQEYIQELGDIQQDLMKLGEWWRGIESEVFKP' A
#
# COMPACT_ATOMS: atom_id res chain seq x y z
N MET A 1 -12.17 7.98 5.09
CA MET A 1 -11.57 6.97 4.22
C MET A 1 -10.88 5.93 5.08
N ASP A 2 -11.52 4.77 5.22
CA ASP A 2 -11.00 3.57 5.90
C ASP A 2 -10.40 2.57 4.89
N SER A 3 -10.00 1.39 5.35
CA SER A 3 -9.45 0.34 4.49
C SER A 3 -10.50 -0.24 3.53
N GLN A 4 -11.79 -0.18 3.87
CA GLN A 4 -12.88 -0.62 2.99
C GLN A 4 -13.08 0.35 1.84
N ASP A 5 -12.98 1.65 2.10
CA ASP A 5 -13.02 2.68 1.06
C ASP A 5 -11.86 2.52 0.07
N ILE A 6 -10.65 2.20 0.56
CA ILE A 6 -9.49 1.92 -0.30
C ILE A 6 -9.71 0.64 -1.11
N ALA A 7 -10.20 -0.43 -0.49
CA ALA A 7 -10.46 -1.69 -1.18
C ALA A 7 -11.50 -1.50 -2.31
N ARG A 8 -12.59 -0.81 -2.02
CA ARG A 8 -13.62 -0.46 -3.02
C ARG A 8 -13.02 0.33 -4.18
N TYR A 9 -12.21 1.36 -3.89
CA TYR A 9 -11.54 2.13 -4.92
C TYR A 9 -10.64 1.27 -5.82
N ILE A 10 -9.89 0.32 -5.23
CA ILE A 10 -9.03 -0.60 -5.98
C ILE A 10 -9.87 -1.48 -6.92
N GLU A 11 -11.00 -2.00 -6.46
CA GLU A 11 -11.90 -2.82 -7.26
C GLU A 11 -12.54 -2.01 -8.40
N GLU A 12 -13.12 -0.85 -8.09
CA GLU A 12 -13.80 0.02 -9.07
C GLU A 12 -12.87 0.54 -10.15
N THR A 13 -11.58 0.70 -9.85
CA THR A 13 -10.58 1.22 -10.81
C THR A 13 -9.75 0.12 -11.49
N ASN A 14 -10.08 -1.16 -11.29
CA ASN A 14 -9.26 -2.30 -11.70
C ASN A 14 -7.78 -2.16 -11.25
N GLY A 15 -7.58 -1.55 -10.09
CA GLY A 15 -6.29 -1.17 -9.54
C GLY A 15 -5.53 -2.31 -8.85
N ILE A 16 -6.01 -3.55 -8.90
CA ILE A 16 -5.36 -4.69 -8.22
C ILE A 16 -3.93 -4.96 -8.73
N SER A 17 -3.67 -4.63 -10.01
CA SER A 17 -2.35 -4.72 -10.63
C SER A 17 -1.41 -3.57 -10.26
N LYS A 18 -1.89 -2.58 -9.50
CA LYS A 18 -1.14 -1.39 -9.09
C LYS A 18 -0.55 -1.60 -7.70
N PRO A 19 0.71 -2.04 -7.58
CA PRO A 19 1.26 -2.49 -6.30
C PRO A 19 1.30 -1.39 -5.22
N TRP A 20 1.38 -0.10 -5.61
CA TRP A 20 1.31 1.01 -4.67
C TRP A 20 -0.05 1.16 -3.98
N LEU A 21 -1.15 0.83 -4.66
CA LEU A 21 -2.49 0.86 -4.06
C LEU A 21 -2.63 -0.24 -2.99
N LEU A 22 -2.02 -1.40 -3.23
CA LEU A 22 -2.00 -2.51 -2.25
C LEU A 22 -1.15 -2.17 -1.03
N VAL A 23 -0.01 -1.47 -1.21
CA VAL A 23 0.80 -0.95 -0.10
C VAL A 23 -0.01 0.05 0.73
N GLN A 24 -0.73 0.97 0.07
CA GLN A 24 -1.61 1.93 0.76
C GLN A 24 -2.72 1.23 1.57
N LEU A 25 -3.36 0.22 1.01
CA LEU A 25 -4.36 -0.60 1.71
C LEU A 25 -3.77 -1.27 2.95
N ARG A 26 -2.58 -1.88 2.83
CA ARG A 26 -1.89 -2.53 3.96
C ARG A 26 -1.54 -1.55 5.07
N LEU A 27 -1.02 -0.37 4.71
CA LEU A 27 -0.71 0.68 5.67
C LEU A 27 -1.96 1.13 6.42
N LYS A 28 -3.09 1.31 5.72
CA LYS A 28 -4.35 1.69 6.36
C LYS A 28 -4.88 0.62 7.31
N LYS A 29 -4.85 -0.65 6.90
CA LYS A 29 -5.23 -1.78 7.76
C LYS A 29 -4.33 -1.90 8.99
N LEU A 30 -3.05 -1.56 8.89
CA LEU A 30 -2.13 -1.51 10.03
C LEU A 30 -2.48 -0.37 10.99
N GLN A 31 -2.79 0.82 10.46
CA GLN A 31 -3.23 1.97 11.26
C GLN A 31 -4.52 1.68 12.03
N GLU A 32 -5.51 1.07 11.37
CA GLU A 32 -6.82 0.78 11.98
C GLU A 32 -6.73 -0.22 13.13
N ARG A 33 -5.86 -1.22 13.03
CA ARG A 33 -5.63 -2.19 14.10
C ARG A 33 -4.50 -1.82 15.06
N ARG A 34 -3.97 -0.59 15.00
CA ARG A 34 -2.82 -0.19 15.84
C ARG A 34 -3.06 -0.46 17.33
N ALA A 35 -4.28 -0.21 17.80
CA ALA A 35 -4.65 -0.39 19.21
C ALA A 35 -4.61 -1.85 19.68
N SER A 36 -4.66 -2.83 18.76
CA SER A 36 -4.62 -4.26 19.09
C SER A 36 -3.21 -4.87 18.97
N LEU A 37 -2.19 -4.08 18.64
CA LEU A 37 -0.83 -4.56 18.42
C LEU A 37 0.11 -4.09 19.53
N SER A 38 1.07 -4.93 19.90
CA SER A 38 2.23 -4.47 20.65
C SER A 38 3.07 -3.51 19.78
N GLN A 39 3.91 -2.73 20.45
CA GLN A 39 4.81 -1.81 19.73
C GLN A 39 5.80 -2.55 18.83
N GLN A 40 6.28 -3.73 19.24
CA GLN A 40 7.20 -4.53 18.46
C GLN A 40 6.55 -5.08 17.19
N GLU A 41 5.34 -5.64 17.30
CA GLU A 41 4.58 -6.14 16.14
C GLU A 41 4.29 -5.02 15.14
N TYR A 42 3.86 -3.85 15.64
CA TYR A 42 3.62 -2.70 14.78
C TYR A 42 4.88 -2.28 14.01
N ILE A 43 6.04 -2.20 14.68
CA ILE A 43 7.30 -1.79 14.04
C ILE A 43 7.74 -2.82 13.00
N GLN A 44 7.61 -4.11 13.31
CA GLN A 44 7.93 -5.17 12.36
C GLN A 44 7.06 -5.08 11.10
N GLU A 45 5.74 -5.02 11.29
CA GLU A 45 4.80 -4.91 10.17
C GLU A 45 5.00 -3.63 9.35
N LEU A 46 5.28 -2.51 10.01
CA LEU A 46 5.59 -1.25 9.34
C LEU A 46 6.87 -1.37 8.50
N GLY A 47 7.89 -2.06 9.03
CA GLY A 47 9.13 -2.35 8.31
C GLY A 47 8.88 -3.20 7.06
N ASP A 48 8.02 -4.21 7.15
CA ASP A 48 7.67 -5.06 5.99
C ASP A 48 6.95 -4.25 4.90
N ILE A 49 6.01 -3.38 5.30
CA ILE A 49 5.32 -2.47 4.37
C ILE A 49 6.31 -1.48 3.74
N GLN A 50 7.26 -0.96 4.51
CA GLN A 50 8.32 -0.09 4.00
C GLN A 50 9.19 -0.82 2.96
N GLN A 51 9.57 -2.07 3.20
CA GLN A 51 10.34 -2.85 2.22
C GLN A 51 9.59 -3.03 0.91
N ASP A 52 8.27 -3.24 0.96
CA ASP A 52 7.46 -3.35 -0.25
C ASP A 52 7.33 -2.00 -0.98
N LEU A 53 7.27 -0.89 -0.25
CA LEU A 53 7.36 0.46 -0.83
C LEU A 53 8.70 0.67 -1.56
N MET A 54 9.82 0.21 -1.00
CA MET A 54 11.14 0.34 -1.63
C MET A 54 11.22 -0.42 -2.96
N LYS A 55 10.58 -1.59 -3.06
CA LYS A 55 10.51 -2.37 -4.31
C LYS A 55 9.72 -1.64 -5.42
N LEU A 56 8.83 -0.71 -5.07
CA LEU A 56 8.10 0.07 -6.06
C LEU A 56 9.04 0.96 -6.87
N GLY A 57 10.09 1.52 -6.26
CA GLY A 57 11.09 2.33 -6.96
C GLY A 57 11.69 1.60 -8.17
N GLU A 58 11.98 0.32 -8.00
CA GLU A 58 12.44 -0.58 -9.05
C GLU A 58 11.35 -0.91 -10.08
N TRP A 59 10.12 -1.11 -9.61
CA TRP A 59 8.96 -1.41 -10.45
C TRP A 59 8.64 -0.31 -11.46
N TRP A 60 8.83 0.96 -11.08
CA TRP A 60 8.55 2.11 -11.93
C TRP A 60 9.46 2.19 -13.16
N ARG A 61 10.66 1.58 -13.10
CA ARG A 61 11.67 1.69 -14.16
C ARG A 61 11.16 1.17 -15.50
N GLY A 62 11.03 2.06 -16.48
CA GLY A 62 10.61 1.73 -17.85
C GLY A 62 9.11 1.81 -18.13
N ILE A 63 8.28 2.15 -17.13
CA ILE A 63 6.82 2.33 -17.27
C ILE A 63 6.34 3.68 -16.71
N GLU A 64 7.27 4.59 -16.38
CA GLU A 64 6.96 5.87 -15.73
C GLU A 64 5.99 6.71 -16.55
N SER A 65 6.16 6.71 -17.88
CA SER A 65 5.32 7.44 -18.83
C SER A 65 3.90 6.88 -18.94
N GLU A 66 3.69 5.62 -18.56
CA GLU A 66 2.37 5.00 -18.55
C GLU A 66 1.58 5.36 -17.29
N VAL A 67 2.28 5.59 -16.17
CA VAL A 67 1.64 5.74 -14.87
C VAL A 67 1.63 7.17 -14.32
N PHE A 68 2.64 7.99 -14.62
CA PHE A 68 2.71 9.38 -14.17
C PHE A 68 2.20 10.39 -15.22
N LYS A 69 1.24 10.00 -16.06
CA LYS A 69 0.65 10.94 -17.04
C LYS A 69 -0.03 12.13 -16.33
N PRO A 70 0.14 13.37 -16.84
CA PRO A 70 -0.49 14.56 -16.28
C PRO A 70 -2.01 14.57 -16.46
#